data_AF-A0A379C7Z3-F1
#
_entry.id   AF-A0A379C7Z3-F1
#
_cell.length_a   1.000
_cell.length_b   1.000
_cell.length_c   1.000
_cell.angle_alpha   90.00
_cell.angle_beta   90.00
_cell.angle_gamma   90.00
#
_symmetry.space_group_name_H-M   'P 1'
#
loop_
_entity.id
_entity.type
_entity.pdbx_description
1 polymer ?
#
loop_
_entity_poly.entity_id
_entity_poly.type
_entity_poly.pdbx_seq_one_letter_code
_entity_poly.pdbx_strand_id
1 'polypeptide(L)' 'MIKMDVRKIINQWDPYSLFPYAPENEYETEIKKIESFVSRNNVKTDLSEFIESIFDFEDISEDKKTLDDIVEKILLV' A
#
# COMPACT_ATOMS: atom_id res chain seq x y z
N MET A 1 -10.96 18.15 -2.24
CA MET A 1 -10.72 16.69 -2.23
C MET A 1 -9.21 16.51 -2.28
N ILE A 2 -8.59 16.03 -1.20
CA ILE A 2 -7.13 15.87 -1.14
C ILE A 2 -6.80 14.54 -1.81
N LYS A 3 -6.17 14.58 -2.98
CA LYS A 3 -5.55 13.41 -3.62
C LYS A 3 -4.42 12.93 -2.72
N MET A 4 -4.50 11.71 -2.18
CA MET A 4 -3.42 11.14 -1.37
C MET A 4 -2.39 10.44 -2.27
N ASP A 5 -1.12 10.71 -2.05
CA ASP A 5 -0.01 10.05 -2.74
C ASP A 5 0.12 8.59 -2.26
N VAL A 6 0.31 7.63 -3.17
CA VAL A 6 0.52 6.20 -2.85
C VAL A 6 1.57 6.03 -1.76
N ARG A 7 2.68 6.80 -1.83
CA ARG A 7 3.72 6.78 -0.80
C ARG A 7 3.16 7.10 0.58
N LYS A 8 2.34 8.14 0.70
CA LYS A 8 1.77 8.54 1.98
C LYS A 8 0.82 7.49 2.52
N ILE A 9 0.04 6.86 1.64
CA ILE A 9 -0.92 5.82 2.03
C ILE A 9 -0.16 4.59 2.57
N ILE A 10 0.86 4.12 1.86
CA ILE A 10 1.64 2.94 2.27
C ILE A 10 2.46 3.22 3.53
N ASN A 11 3.13 4.38 3.62
CA ASN A 11 3.90 4.74 4.82
C ASN A 11 3.01 4.95 6.06
N GLN A 12 1.74 5.33 5.88
CA GLN A 12 0.76 5.43 6.98
C GLN A 12 0.14 4.08 7.34
N TRP A 13 -0.05 3.21 6.35
CA TRP A 13 -0.48 1.84 6.58
C TRP A 13 0.58 1.09 7.40
N ASP A 14 1.85 1.22 7.01
CA ASP A 14 3.01 0.63 7.69
C ASP A 14 2.77 -0.87 8.01
N PRO A 15 2.60 -1.72 6.98
CA PRO A 15 2.05 -3.06 7.13
C PRO A 15 2.76 -3.95 8.16
N TYR A 16 4.09 -3.82 8.27
CA TYR A 16 4.86 -4.66 9.18
C TYR A 16 4.96 -4.08 10.59
N SER A 17 4.91 -2.75 10.76
CA SER A 17 4.96 -2.08 12.06
C SER A 17 6.13 -2.51 12.96
N LEU A 18 7.26 -2.91 12.36
CA LEU A 18 8.40 -3.53 13.05
C LEU A 18 9.26 -2.51 13.79
N PHE A 19 9.38 -1.29 13.25
CA PHE A 19 10.28 -0.26 13.77
C PHE A 19 9.59 1.10 13.91
N PRO A 20 9.55 1.70 15.11
CA PRO A 20 8.89 2.99 15.34
C PRO A 20 9.59 4.19 14.66
N TYR A 21 10.82 3.99 14.16
CA TYR A 21 11.63 5.01 13.49
C TYR A 21 12.23 4.50 12.19
N ALA A 22 11.47 3.67 11.46
CA ALA A 22 11.86 3.23 10.14
C ALA A 22 12.11 4.44 9.21
N PRO A 23 13.07 4.33 8.27
CA PRO A 23 13.34 5.41 7.34
C PRO A 23 12.16 5.62 6.38
N GLU A 24 11.96 6.84 5.89
CA GLU A 24 10.81 7.20 5.02
C GLU A 24 10.73 6.42 3.70
N ASN A 25 11.80 5.73 3.33
CA ASN A 25 11.93 4.91 2.12
C ASN A 25 11.85 3.40 2.40
N GLU A 26 11.38 2.97 3.58
CA GLU A 26 11.19 1.56 3.93
C GLU A 26 10.44 0.77 2.85
N TYR A 27 9.34 1.35 2.33
CA TYR A 27 8.46 0.72 1.33
C TYR A 27 8.70 1.22 -0.11
N GLU A 28 9.85 1.82 -0.39
CA GLU A 28 10.13 2.49 -1.68
C GLU A 28 9.94 1.56 -2.89
N THR A 29 10.30 0.29 -2.75
CA THR A 29 10.23 -0.69 -3.83
C THR A 29 8.78 -1.06 -4.13
N GLU A 30 8.01 -1.30 -3.09
CA GLU A 30 6.59 -1.67 -3.10
C GLU A 30 5.77 -0.51 -3.65
N ILE A 31 6.02 0.71 -3.17
CA ILE A 31 5.38 1.96 -3.63
C ILE A 31 5.56 2.12 -5.14
N LYS A 32 6.79 2.00 -5.66
CA LYS A 32 7.05 2.13 -7.10
C LYS A 32 6.29 1.11 -7.93
N LYS A 33 6.16 -0.12 -7.45
CA LYS A 33 5.37 -1.16 -8.13
C LYS A 33 3.90 -0.76 -8.18
N ILE A 34 3.34 -0.31 -7.06
CA ILE A 34 1.94 0.11 -6.94
C ILE A 34 1.65 1.34 -7.82
N GLU A 35 2.48 2.38 -7.76
CA GLU A 35 2.35 3.56 -8.62
C GLU A 35 2.36 3.18 -10.11
N SER A 36 3.27 2.29 -10.49
CA SER A 36 3.38 1.81 -11.86
C SER A 36 2.18 0.97 -12.28
N PHE A 37 1.59 0.21 -11.37
CA PHE A 37 0.38 -0.57 -11.62
C PHE A 37 -0.85 0.32 -11.77
N VAL A 38 -1.08 1.24 -10.83
CA VAL A 38 -2.22 2.17 -10.83
C VAL A 38 -2.16 3.12 -12.03
N SER A 39 -0.97 3.52 -12.48
CA SER A 39 -0.83 4.32 -13.72
C SER A 39 -1.31 3.60 -14.99
N ARG A 40 -1.46 2.27 -14.94
CA ARG A 40 -1.81 1.41 -16.09
C ARG A 40 -3.19 0.76 -15.99
N ASN A 41 -3.70 0.54 -14.77
CA ASN A 41 -4.95 -0.19 -14.50
C ASN A 41 -5.81 0.54 -13.45
N ASN A 42 -7.12 0.66 -13.73
CA ASN A 42 -8.08 1.40 -12.88
C ASN A 42 -9.15 0.49 -12.22
N VAL A 43 -8.90 -0.82 -12.08
CA VAL A 43 -9.89 -1.76 -11.51
C VAL A 43 -9.52 -2.09 -10.07
N LYS A 44 -10.48 -1.93 -9.15
CA LYS A 44 -10.32 -2.13 -7.70
C LYS A 44 -9.86 -3.54 -7.34
N THR A 45 -10.45 -4.54 -7.98
CA THR A 45 -10.17 -5.97 -7.73
C THR A 45 -8.72 -6.32 -8.05
N ASP A 46 -8.18 -5.75 -9.13
CA ASP A 46 -6.81 -6.05 -9.57
C ASP A 46 -5.75 -5.43 -8.63
N LEU A 47 -6.08 -4.33 -7.93
CA LEU A 47 -5.14 -3.65 -7.03
C LEU A 47 -4.97 -4.40 -5.69
N SER A 48 -6.04 -4.94 -5.11
CA SER A 48 -5.95 -5.72 -3.87
C SER A 48 -5.03 -6.93 -4.05
N GLU A 49 -5.28 -7.74 -5.07
CA GLU A 49 -4.48 -8.93 -5.40
C GLU A 49 -3.02 -8.56 -5.70
N PHE A 50 -2.81 -7.43 -6.37
CA PHE A 50 -1.46 -6.95 -6.64
C PHE A 50 -0.71 -6.55 -5.37
N ILE A 51 -1.36 -5.86 -4.43
CA ILE A 51 -0.76 -5.53 -3.12
C ILE A 51 -0.44 -6.80 -2.34
N GLU A 52 -1.34 -7.79 -2.33
CA GLU A 52 -1.10 -9.11 -1.72
C GLU A 52 0.10 -9.85 -2.34
N SER A 53 0.37 -9.66 -3.63
CA SER A 53 1.54 -10.26 -4.28
C SER A 53 2.87 -9.57 -3.95
N ILE A 54 2.83 -8.37 -3.37
CA ILE A 54 4.00 -7.54 -3.11
C ILE A 54 4.45 -7.64 -1.66
N PHE A 55 3.50 -7.65 -0.72
CA PHE A 55 3.78 -7.72 0.70
C PHE A 55 3.68 -9.16 1.19
N ASP A 56 4.51 -9.50 2.17
CA ASP A 56 4.39 -10.81 2.81
C ASP A 56 3.30 -10.77 3.88
N PHE A 57 2.12 -11.26 3.55
CA PHE A 57 0.95 -11.28 4.44
C PHE A 57 1.10 -12.21 5.64
N GLU A 58 2.09 -13.10 5.64
CA GLU A 58 2.46 -13.87 6.83
C GLU A 58 3.11 -12.96 7.88
N ASP A 59 3.87 -11.96 7.43
CA ASP A 59 4.62 -11.01 8.27
C ASP A 59 3.88 -9.69 8.57
N ILE A 60 2.76 -9.40 7.90
CA ILE A 60 1.92 -8.23 8.18
C ILE A 60 1.31 -8.32 9.60
N SER A 61 1.33 -7.19 10.33
CA SER A 61 0.68 -7.07 11.64
C SER A 61 -0.79 -7.46 11.56
N GLU A 62 -1.31 -8.23 12.53
CA GLU A 62 -2.66 -8.80 12.45
C GLU A 62 -3.76 -7.74 12.24
N ASP A 63 -3.63 -6.57 12.86
CA ASP A 63 -4.56 -5.45 12.74
C ASP A 63 -4.50 -4.71 11.39
N LYS A 64 -3.52 -5.06 10.53
CA LYS A 64 -3.23 -4.39 9.26
C LYS A 64 -3.49 -5.26 8.02
N LYS A 65 -3.99 -6.49 8.19
CA LYS A 65 -4.25 -7.44 7.10
C LYS A 65 -5.44 -7.05 6.20
N THR A 66 -6.30 -6.13 6.63
CA THR A 66 -7.44 -5.69 5.82
C THR A 66 -7.02 -4.59 4.84
N LEU A 67 -7.17 -4.85 3.53
CA LEU A 67 -6.75 -3.94 2.47
C LEU A 67 -7.82 -2.95 1.99
N ASP A 68 -9.10 -3.14 2.35
CA ASP A 68 -10.21 -2.37 1.77
C ASP A 68 -9.99 -0.85 1.83
N ASP A 69 -9.60 -0.35 3.00
CA ASP A 69 -9.32 1.07 3.22
C ASP A 69 -8.10 1.56 2.43
N ILE A 70 -7.09 0.71 2.25
CA ILE A 70 -5.85 1.05 1.53
C ILE A 70 -6.15 1.19 0.04
N VAL A 71 -6.84 0.19 -0.50
CA VAL A 71 -7.24 0.14 -1.91
C VAL A 71 -8.18 1.29 -2.23
N GLU A 72 -9.16 1.58 -1.37
CA GLU A 72 -10.05 2.72 -1.55
C GLU A 72 -9.29 4.06 -1.52
N LYS A 73 -8.36 4.25 -0.57
CA LYS A 73 -7.53 5.46 -0.52
C LYS A 73 -6.68 5.64 -1.77
N ILE A 74 -6.16 4.56 -2.37
CA ILE A 74 -5.31 4.61 -3.58
C ILE A 74 -6.13 4.88 -4.85
N LEU A 75 -7.37 4.40 -4.92
CA LEU A 75 -8.22 4.58 -6.11
C LEU A 75 -9.02 5.89 -6.11
N LEU A 76 -9.18 6.53 -4.96
CA LEU A 76 -9.78 7.87 -4.84
C LEU A 76 -8.80 9.02 -5.18
N VAL A 77 -7.60 8.69 -5.68
CA VAL A 77 -6.51 9.62 -6.06
C VAL A 77 -6.72 10.20 -7.45
#